data_AF-U2BDG2-F1
#
_entry.id   AF-U2BDG2-F1
#
_cell.length_a   1.000
_cell.length_b   1.000
_cell.length_c   1.000
_cell.angle_alpha   90.00
_cell.angle_beta   90.00
_cell.angle_gamma   90.00
#
_symmetry.space_group_name_H-M   'P 1'
#
loop_
_entity.id
_entity.type
_entity.pdbx_description
1 polymer ?
#
loop_
_entity_poly.entity_id
_entity_poly.type
_entity_poly.pdbx_seq_one_letter_code
_entity_poly.pdbx_strand_id
1 'polypeptide(L)'
;NGQVPPPPPPVIAAAPLTTQFFLQAGSFRRRDDADSLRAQIILLGQNVRVETGKVREETWHRVLVGPFANREQLAGAQKTLAASGFGNLLLQQRQVR
;
A
#
# COMPACT_ATOMS: atom_id res chain seq x y z
N ASN A 1 -11.11 47.84 27.23
CA ASN A 1 -10.44 46.56 27.54
C ASN A 1 -11.09 45.45 26.72
N GLY A 2 -10.62 45.25 25.48
CA GLY A 2 -11.21 44.34 24.49
C GLY A 2 -10.58 42.96 24.55
N GLN A 3 -11.26 42.03 25.21
CA GLN A 3 -10.96 40.60 25.08
C GLN A 3 -11.57 40.10 23.77
N VAL A 4 -10.72 39.91 22.77
CA VAL A 4 -11.03 39.04 21.63
C VAL A 4 -10.94 37.59 22.11
N PRO A 5 -11.93 36.73 21.85
CA PRO A 5 -11.79 35.30 22.11
C PRO A 5 -10.66 34.74 21.23
N PRO A 6 -9.87 33.77 21.72
CA PRO A 6 -8.85 33.13 20.89
C PRO A 6 -9.53 32.46 19.68
N PRO A 7 -8.94 32.54 18.48
CA PRO A 7 -9.46 31.82 17.33
C PRO A 7 -9.48 30.31 17.66
N PRO A 8 -10.49 29.56 17.20
CA PRO A 8 -10.44 28.11 17.29
C PRO A 8 -9.13 27.65 16.61
N PRO A 9 -8.46 26.61 17.14
CA PRO A 9 -7.36 25.99 16.40
C PRO A 9 -7.87 25.67 15.00
N PRO A 10 -7.02 25.76 13.95
CA PRO A 10 -7.43 25.31 12.64
C PRO A 10 -7.96 23.91 12.86
N VAL A 11 -9.21 23.68 12.47
CA VAL A 11 -9.71 22.34 12.26
C VAL A 11 -8.66 21.73 11.34
N ILE A 12 -7.75 20.93 11.90
CA ILE A 12 -6.95 20.00 11.14
C ILE A 12 -8.04 19.14 10.56
N ALA A 13 -8.44 19.47 9.33
CA ALA A 13 -9.47 18.77 8.60
C ALA A 13 -9.10 17.31 8.79
N ALA A 14 -9.91 16.59 9.58
CA ALA A 14 -9.70 15.18 9.81
C ALA A 14 -9.63 14.59 8.41
N ALA A 15 -8.41 14.29 7.95
CA ALA A 15 -8.22 13.68 6.65
C ALA A 15 -9.16 12.48 6.69
N PRO A 16 -10.12 12.37 5.75
CA PRO A 16 -11.11 11.31 5.82
C PRO A 16 -10.31 10.02 5.99
N LEU A 17 -10.69 9.21 7.00
CA LEU A 17 -10.06 7.94 7.33
C LEU A 17 -10.09 7.06 6.07
N THR A 18 -9.11 7.25 5.20
CA THR A 18 -9.13 6.67 3.87
C THR A 18 -8.55 5.29 4.03
N THR A 19 -9.46 4.31 4.08
CA THR A 19 -9.10 2.92 4.14
C THR A 19 -8.52 2.58 2.78
N GLN A 20 -7.19 2.52 2.70
CA GLN A 20 -6.48 2.16 1.49
C GLN A 20 -6.24 0.66 1.51
N PHE A 21 -6.66 0.00 0.43
CA PHE A 21 -6.42 -1.41 0.24
C PHE A 21 -5.14 -1.59 -0.54
N PHE A 22 -4.30 -2.51 -0.09
CA PHE A 22 -3.08 -2.89 -0.78
C PHE A 22 -3.09 -4.39 -0.98
N LEU A 23 -2.43 -4.82 -2.05
CA LEU A 23 -2.25 -6.21 -2.36
C LEU A 23 -0.76 -6.52 -2.33
N GLN A 24 -0.33 -7.26 -1.32
CA GLN A 24 1.05 -7.67 -1.21
C GLN A 24 1.28 -8.83 -2.18
N ALA A 25 2.04 -8.57 -3.25
CA ALA A 25 2.36 -9.58 -4.26
C ALA A 25 3.47 -10.55 -3.81
N GLY A 26 4.24 -10.18 -2.79
CA GLY A 26 5.26 -11.03 -2.20
C GLY A 26 6.10 -10.31 -1.15
N SER A 27 6.90 -11.09 -0.41
CA SER A 27 7.91 -10.59 0.52
C SER A 27 9.22 -11.31 0.24
N PHE A 28 10.27 -10.56 -0.08
CA PHE A 28 11.58 -11.10 -0.45
C PHE A 28 12.63 -10.62 0.53
N ARG A 29 13.60 -11.48 0.87
CA ARG A 29 14.79 -11.08 1.65
C ARG A 29 15.78 -10.25 0.83
N ARG A 30 15.74 -10.43 -0.49
CA ARG A 30 16.60 -9.78 -1.47
C ARG A 30 15.84 -8.63 -2.12
N ARG A 31 16.49 -7.47 -2.24
CA ARG A 31 15.93 -6.31 -2.95
C ARG A 31 15.72 -6.61 -4.44
N ASP A 32 16.65 -7.35 -5.04
CA ASP A 32 16.67 -7.65 -6.48
C ASP A 32 15.42 -8.45 -6.92
N ASP A 33 15.05 -9.48 -6.16
CA ASP A 33 13.82 -10.25 -6.38
C ASP A 33 12.56 -9.36 -6.23
N ALA A 34 12.55 -8.48 -5.23
CA ALA A 34 11.43 -7.56 -5.02
C ALA A 34 11.30 -6.52 -6.14
N ASP A 35 12.42 -6.00 -6.65
CA ASP A 35 12.42 -5.03 -7.75
C ASP A 35 12.05 -5.69 -9.08
N SER A 36 12.51 -6.91 -9.33
CA SER A 36 12.09 -7.72 -10.48
C SER A 36 10.58 -7.97 -10.48
N LEU A 37 10.00 -8.29 -9.32
CA LEU A 37 8.54 -8.44 -9.19
C LEU A 37 7.82 -7.11 -9.43
N ARG A 38 8.32 -6.04 -8.82
CA ARG A 38 7.79 -4.69 -8.99
C ARG A 38 7.80 -4.29 -10.47
N ALA A 39 8.89 -4.51 -11.19
CA ALA A 39 8.99 -4.21 -12.62
C ALA A 39 7.92 -4.95 -13.43
N GLN A 40 7.74 -6.25 -13.21
CA GLN A 40 6.69 -7.03 -13.87
C GLN A 40 5.29 -6.45 -13.61
N ILE A 41 5.00 -6.04 -12.38
CA ILE A 41 3.70 -5.46 -12.01
C ILE A 41 3.50 -4.08 -12.66
N ILE A 42 4.57 -3.26 -12.77
CA ILE A 42 4.54 -1.99 -13.50
C ILE A 42 4.25 -2.23 -14.99
N LEU A 43 4.84 -3.26 -15.59
CA LEU A 43 4.58 -3.63 -16.99
C LEU A 43 3.12 -4.05 -17.23
N LEU A 44 2.44 -4.58 -16.22
CA LEU A 44 1.00 -4.86 -16.24
C LEU A 44 0.12 -3.60 -16.08
N GLY A 45 0.73 -2.41 -15.99
CA GLY A 45 0.04 -1.14 -15.80
C GLY A 45 -0.51 -0.97 -14.38
N GLN A 46 0.00 -1.72 -13.40
CA GLN A 46 -0.43 -1.64 -12.01
C GLN A 46 0.56 -0.82 -11.19
N ASN A 47 0.02 -0.03 -10.26
CA ASN A 47 0.84 0.75 -9.34
C ASN A 47 1.40 -0.16 -8.23
N VAL A 48 2.72 -0.19 -8.07
CA VAL A 48 3.39 -1.04 -7.08
C VAL A 48 4.52 -0.29 -6.38
N ARG A 49 4.67 -0.54 -5.08
CA ARG A 49 5.74 -0.03 -4.24
C ARG A 49 6.44 -1.18 -3.52
N VAL A 50 7.73 -1.02 -3.28
CA VAL A 50 8.50 -1.92 -2.43
C VAL A 50 8.68 -1.25 -1.07
N GLU A 51 8.11 -1.83 -0.01
CA GLU A 51 8.40 -1.43 1.36
C GLU A 51 9.53 -2.30 1.93
N THR A 52 10.55 -1.66 2.48
CA THR A 52 11.58 -2.36 3.23
C THR A 52 11.25 -2.25 4.70
N GLY A 53 11.10 -3.38 5.39
CA GLY A 53 10.81 -3.46 6.81
C GLY A 53 11.67 -4.50 7.50
N LYS A 54 12.07 -4.24 8.74
CA LYS A 54 12.71 -5.25 9.59
C LYS A 54 11.63 -6.11 10.25
N VAL A 55 11.64 -7.41 9.99
CA VAL A 55 10.73 -8.40 10.59
C VAL A 55 11.59 -9.38 11.35
N ARG A 56 11.43 -9.44 12.68
CA ARG A 56 12.20 -10.36 13.53
C ARG A 56 13.71 -10.29 13.23
N GLU A 57 14.25 -9.07 13.24
CA GLU A 57 15.68 -8.76 12.98
C GLU A 57 16.16 -8.99 11.53
N GLU A 58 15.37 -9.63 10.66
CA GLU A 58 15.67 -9.76 9.24
C GLU A 58 15.10 -8.61 8.41
N THR A 59 15.82 -8.19 7.38
CA THR A 59 15.33 -7.18 6.43
C THR A 59 14.49 -7.85 5.35
N TRP A 60 13.26 -7.39 5.19
CA TRP A 60 12.31 -7.88 4.19
C TRP A 60 11.88 -6.75 3.26
N HIS A 61 11.80 -7.07 1.98
CA HIS A 61 11.32 -6.23 0.90
C HIS A 61 9.96 -6.74 0.46
N ARG A 62 8.91 -6.04 0.88
CA ARG A 62 7.51 -6.37 0.60
C ARG A 62 7.06 -5.61 -0.63
N VAL A 63 6.57 -6.33 -1.62
CA VAL A 63 6.05 -5.75 -2.86
C VAL A 63 4.55 -5.57 -2.70
N LEU A 64 4.10 -4.32 -2.64
CA LEU A 64 2.72 -3.92 -2.39
C LEU A 64 2.16 -3.22 -3.62
N VAL A 65 1.04 -3.72 -4.13
CA VAL A 65 0.30 -3.18 -5.28
C VAL A 65 -0.87 -2.35 -4.75
N GLY A 66 -1.15 -1.21 -5.36
CA GLY A 66 -2.16 -0.25 -4.89
C GLY A 66 -1.52 0.96 -4.20
N PRO A 67 -2.31 2.00 -3.93
CA PRO A 67 -3.56 1.90 -3.17
C PRO A 67 -4.80 1.68 -4.02
N PHE A 68 -5.65 0.75 -3.59
CA PHE A 68 -6.99 0.54 -4.13
C PHE A 68 -8.02 1.19 -3.20
N ALA A 69 -9.02 1.84 -3.80
CA ALA A 69 -10.10 2.51 -3.05
C ALA A 69 -11.13 1.52 -2.48
N ASN A 70 -11.29 0.36 -3.12
CA ASN A 70 -12.27 -0.66 -2.72
C ASN A 70 -11.75 -2.08 -3.01
N ARG A 71 -12.45 -3.09 -2.46
CA ARG A 71 -12.11 -4.50 -2.65
C ARG A 71 -12.28 -4.98 -4.10
N GLU A 72 -13.16 -4.36 -4.89
CA GLU A 72 -13.40 -4.76 -6.28
C GLU A 72 -12.19 -4.46 -7.18
N GLN A 73 -11.64 -3.24 -7.07
CA GLN A 73 -10.39 -2.85 -7.73
C GLN A 73 -9.24 -3.77 -7.31
N LEU A 74 -9.16 -4.08 -6.02
CA LEU A 74 -8.17 -5.03 -5.51
C LEU A 74 -8.36 -6.43 -6.08
N ALA A 75 -9.59 -6.95 -6.15
CA ALA A 75 -9.89 -8.26 -6.70
C ALA A 75 -9.55 -8.34 -8.20
N GLY A 76 -9.80 -7.27 -8.96
CA GLY A 76 -9.36 -7.15 -10.35
C GLY A 76 -7.85 -7.25 -10.48
N ALA A 77 -7.11 -6.44 -9.71
CA ALA A 77 -5.65 -6.50 -9.68
C ALA A 77 -5.13 -7.87 -9.23
N GLN A 78 -5.75 -8.46 -8.19
CA GLN A 78 -5.43 -9.81 -7.71
C GLN A 78 -5.56 -10.84 -8.83
N LYS A 79 -6.63 -10.78 -9.61
CA LYS A 79 -6.88 -11.73 -10.70
C LYS A 79 -5.86 -11.57 -11.83
N THR A 80 -5.55 -10.34 -12.24
CA THR A 80 -4.52 -10.05 -13.25
C THR A 80 -3.15 -10.55 -12.80
N LEU A 81 -2.83 -10.34 -11.52
CA LEU A 81 -1.58 -10.80 -10.95
C LEU A 81 -1.52 -12.33 -10.83
N ALA A 82 -2.59 -12.95 -10.35
CA ALA A 82 -2.68 -14.40 -10.26
C ALA A 82 -2.59 -15.06 -11.65
N ALA A 83 -3.21 -14.46 -12.67
CA ALA A 83 -3.11 -14.90 -14.07
C ALA A 83 -1.69 -14.78 -14.64
N SER A 84 -0.89 -13.85 -14.12
CA SER A 84 0.54 -13.71 -14.46
C SER A 84 1.45 -14.68 -13.68
N GLY A 85 0.88 -15.54 -12.82
CA GLY A 85 1.62 -16.54 -12.04
C GLY A 85 2.02 -16.08 -10.63
N PHE A 86 1.54 -14.93 -10.15
CA PHE A 86 1.83 -14.48 -8.79
C PHE A 86 0.97 -15.26 -7.79
N GLY A 87 1.56 -16.27 -7.13
CA GLY A 87 0.84 -17.18 -6.21
C GLY A 87 0.71 -16.70 -4.76
N ASN A 88 1.47 -15.68 -4.34
CA ASN A 88 1.50 -15.23 -2.93
C ASN A 88 0.89 -13.83 -2.75
N LEU A 89 -0.36 -13.69 -3.20
CA LEU A 89 -1.10 -12.43 -3.11
C LEU A 89 -1.83 -12.33 -1.78
N LEU A 90 -1.31 -11.49 -0.88
CA LEU A 90 -1.89 -11.24 0.44
C LEU A 90 -2.64 -9.90 0.44
N LEU A 91 -3.91 -9.92 0.81
CA LEU A 91 -4.71 -8.69 0.97
C LEU A 91 -4.28 -7.98 2.26
N GLN A 92 -3.93 -6.70 2.14
CA GLN A 92 -3.56 -5.86 3.26
C GLN A 92 -4.42 -4.60 3.27
N GLN A 93 -5.32 -4.49 4.26
CA GLN A 93 -6.07 -3.27 4.49
C GLN A 93 -5.24 -2.34 5.39
N ARG A 94 -4.80 -1.19 4.86
CA ARG A 94 -4.09 -0.17 5.65
C ARG A 94 -5.05 0.99 5.92
N GLN A 95 -5.46 1.12 7.17
CA GLN A 95 -6.12 2.34 7.64
C GLN A 95 -5.05 3.41 7.79
N VAL A 96 -5.10 4.41 6.92
CA VAL A 96 -4.22 5.58 7.03
C VAL A 96 -4.97 6.58 7.90
N ARG A 97 -4.33 6.94 9.01
CA ARG A 97 -4.84 7.82 10.07
C ARG A 97 -3.94 9.02 10.20
#